data_AF-A0A2N2JT99-F1
#
_entry.id   AF-A0A2N2JT99-F1
#
_cell.length_a   1.000
_cell.length_b   1.000
_cell.length_c   1.000
_cell.angle_alpha   90.00
_cell.angle_beta   90.00
_cell.angle_gamma   90.00
#
_symmetry.space_group_name_H-M   'P 1'
#
loop_
_entity.id
_entity.type
_entity.pdbx_description
1 polymer ?
#
loop_
_entity_poly.entity_id
_entity_poly.type
_entity_poly.pdbx_seq_one_letter_code
_entity_poly.pdbx_strand_id
1 'polypeptide(L)'
;MFPLEMAGLTVFILVLFLGIFLTVLGLPGTVLIVFDVMAYALATGFAQIGFKVILILVAMAIAAELLDFLLGMASAARFGSSRGGMWAALIGSLAGAIILTPFFLGLGTLIGIFLGGGVAVFAAEMLQRRKLKPAFRAGLRPC
;
A
#
# COMPACT_ATOMS: atom_id res chain seq x y z
N MET A 1 5.96 -20.92 31.69
CA MET A 1 5.90 -20.14 30.44
C MET A 1 4.85 -19.08 30.64
N PHE A 2 5.22 -17.81 30.55
CA PHE A 2 4.34 -16.72 30.96
C PHE A 2 3.16 -16.62 29.97
N PRO A 3 1.91 -16.42 30.43
CA PRO A 3 0.75 -16.33 29.53
C PRO A 3 0.88 -15.19 28.50
N LEU A 4 1.69 -14.17 28.78
CA LEU A 4 2.01 -13.09 27.84
C LEU A 4 2.77 -13.56 26.59
N GLU A 5 3.67 -14.53 26.71
CA GLU A 5 4.48 -15.00 25.57
C GLU A 5 3.60 -15.73 24.55
N MET A 6 2.67 -16.54 25.04
CA MET A 6 1.70 -17.27 24.20
C MET A 6 0.70 -16.31 23.54
N ALA A 7 0.24 -15.29 24.27
CA ALA A 7 -0.62 -14.26 23.72
C ALA A 7 0.08 -13.45 22.62
N GLY A 8 1.34 -13.06 22.83
CA GLY A 8 2.15 -12.34 21.84
C GLY A 8 2.35 -13.14 20.55
N LEU A 9 2.69 -14.43 20.66
CA LEU A 9 2.83 -15.33 19.51
C LEU A 9 1.52 -15.51 18.74
N THR A 10 0.40 -15.62 19.45
CA THR A 10 -0.92 -15.79 18.81
C THR A 10 -1.29 -14.55 18.01
N VAL A 11 -1.08 -13.36 18.56
CA VAL A 11 -1.34 -12.10 17.85
C VAL A 11 -0.43 -11.96 16.64
N PHE A 12 0.87 -12.25 16.78
CA PHE A 12 1.84 -12.24 15.67
C PHE A 12 1.37 -13.13 14.50
N ILE A 13 0.99 -14.37 14.78
CA ILE A 13 0.51 -15.29 13.74
C ILE A 13 -0.74 -14.74 13.04
N LEU A 14 -1.71 -14.19 13.79
CA LEU A 14 -2.92 -13.61 13.21
C LEU A 14 -2.62 -12.41 12.31
N VAL A 15 -1.68 -11.55 12.71
CA VAL A 15 -1.27 -10.37 11.95
C VAL A 15 -0.52 -10.77 10.68
N LEU A 16 0.32 -11.80 10.71
CA LEU A 16 0.92 -12.40 9.52
C LEU A 16 -0.13 -12.91 8.52
N PHE A 17 -1.13 -13.66 9.00
CA PHE A 17 -2.23 -14.16 8.15
C PHE A 17 -3.02 -13.01 7.53
N LEU A 18 -3.30 -11.96 8.31
CA LEU A 18 -3.95 -10.77 7.80
C LEU A 18 -3.09 -10.08 6.72
N GLY A 19 -1.78 -10.00 6.94
CA GLY A 19 -0.83 -9.47 5.96
C GLY A 19 -0.90 -10.23 4.63
N ILE A 20 -0.83 -11.56 4.66
CA ILE A 20 -0.97 -12.40 3.46
C ILE A 20 -2.30 -12.14 2.75
N PHE A 21 -3.40 -12.06 3.51
CA PHE A 21 -4.72 -11.80 2.94
C PHE A 21 -4.79 -10.43 2.26
N LEU A 22 -4.19 -9.40 2.85
CA LEU A 22 -4.08 -8.07 2.24
C LEU A 22 -3.26 -8.09 0.95
N THR A 23 -2.18 -8.88 0.89
CA THR A 23 -1.39 -9.04 -0.33
C THR A 23 -2.23 -9.62 -1.47
N VAL A 24 -3.06 -10.63 -1.19
CA VAL A 24 -3.98 -11.22 -2.19
C VAL A 24 -5.02 -10.20 -2.68
N LEU A 25 -5.43 -9.26 -1.83
CA LEU A 25 -6.34 -8.17 -2.19
C LEU A 25 -5.65 -7.02 -2.96
N GLY A 26 -4.33 -7.09 -3.19
CA GLY A 26 -3.55 -6.04 -3.84
C GLY A 26 -3.28 -4.84 -2.93
N LEU A 27 -3.42 -5.00 -1.62
CA LEU A 27 -3.04 -4.02 -0.60
C LEU A 27 -1.61 -4.33 -0.12
N PRO A 28 -0.89 -3.35 0.48
CA PRO A 28 0.50 -3.52 0.93
C PRO A 28 0.61 -4.43 2.17
N GLY A 29 0.27 -5.71 1.99
CA GLY A 29 0.25 -6.74 3.03
C GLY A 29 1.66 -7.14 3.47
N THR A 30 2.65 -7.06 2.58
CA THR A 30 4.05 -7.33 2.94
C THR A 30 4.60 -6.28 3.92
N VAL A 31 4.14 -5.02 3.82
CA VAL A 31 4.50 -3.95 4.76
C VAL A 31 4.00 -4.26 6.16
N LEU A 32 2.77 -4.77 6.26
CA LEU A 32 2.17 -5.17 7.55
C LEU A 32 2.93 -6.35 8.16
N ILE A 33 3.38 -7.32 7.35
CA ILE A 33 4.24 -8.43 7.78
C ILE A 33 5.58 -7.94 8.31
N VAL A 34 6.24 -7.00 7.62
CA VAL A 34 7.52 -6.43 8.09
C VAL A 34 7.34 -5.70 9.41
N PHE A 35 6.25 -4.94 9.58
CA PHE A 35 5.96 -4.21 10.82
C PHE A 35 5.76 -5.17 12.00
N ASP A 36 5.00 -6.23 11.79
CA ASP A 36 4.73 -7.25 12.79
C ASP A 36 6.02 -7.98 13.23
N VAL A 37 6.86 -8.37 12.26
CA VAL A 37 8.17 -8.97 12.54
C VAL A 37 9.08 -8.01 13.30
N MET A 38 9.08 -6.73 12.96
CA MET A 38 9.90 -5.72 13.65
C MET A 38 9.42 -5.48 15.08
N ALA A 39 8.09 -5.39 15.29
CA ALA A 39 7.50 -5.27 16.62
C ALA A 39 7.79 -6.50 17.49
N TYR A 40 7.67 -7.70 16.92
CA TYR A 40 8.00 -8.95 17.59
C TYR A 40 9.50 -9.04 17.94
N ALA A 41 10.38 -8.64 17.03
CA ALA A 41 11.83 -8.63 17.27
C ALA A 41 12.26 -7.64 18.37
N LEU A 42 11.63 -6.45 18.42
CA LEU A 42 11.81 -5.48 19.50
C LEU A 42 11.34 -6.03 20.85
N ALA A 43 10.16 -6.67 20.88
CA ALA A 43 9.59 -7.24 22.10
C ALA A 43 10.39 -8.43 22.65
N THR A 44 11.03 -9.22 21.77
CA THR A 44 11.88 -10.36 22.14
C THR A 44 13.36 -9.98 22.31
N GLY A 45 13.71 -8.70 22.20
CA GLY A 45 15.08 -8.21 22.39
C GLY A 45 16.09 -8.78 21.39
N PHE A 46 15.64 -9.10 20.16
CA PHE A 46 16.45 -9.75 19.11
C PHE A 46 16.99 -11.15 19.49
N ALA A 47 16.47 -11.78 20.54
CA ALA A 47 16.97 -13.09 21.01
C ALA A 47 16.70 -14.23 20.02
N GLN A 48 15.58 -14.17 19.28
CA GLN A 48 15.21 -15.17 18.27
C GLN A 48 15.43 -14.70 16.82
N ILE A 49 15.34 -13.39 16.56
CA ILE A 49 15.42 -12.81 15.22
C ILE A 49 16.64 -11.89 15.16
N GLY A 50 17.73 -12.39 14.59
CA GLY A 50 18.95 -11.61 14.40
C GLY A 50 18.82 -10.56 13.30
N PHE A 51 19.64 -9.51 13.37
CA PHE A 51 19.63 -8.39 12.41
C PHE A 51 19.76 -8.82 10.94
N LYS A 52 20.49 -9.92 10.66
CA LYS A 52 20.61 -10.51 9.32
C LYS A 52 19.27 -11.00 8.77
N VAL A 53 18.43 -11.61 9.61
CA VAL A 53 17.12 -12.13 9.20
C VAL A 53 16.20 -10.97 8.84
N ILE A 54 16.19 -9.90 9.64
CA ILE A 54 15.41 -8.69 9.36
C ILE A 54 15.85 -8.06 8.03
N LEU A 55 17.15 -7.95 7.78
CA LEU A 55 17.67 -7.37 6.53
C LEU A 55 17.23 -8.18 5.29
N ILE A 56 17.34 -9.51 5.36
CA ILE A 56 16.89 -10.40 4.26
C ILE A 56 15.38 -10.29 4.07
N LEU A 57 14.63 -10.25 5.17
CA LEU A 57 13.17 -10.19 5.14
C LEU A 57 12.70 -8.85 4.55
N VAL A 58 13.35 -7.73 4.90
CA VAL A 58 13.10 -6.42 4.27
C VAL A 58 13.44 -6.44 2.79
N ALA A 59 14.57 -7.03 2.39
CA ALA A 59 14.94 -7.14 0.98
C ALA A 59 13.92 -7.97 0.19
N MET A 60 13.47 -9.11 0.74
CA MET A 60 12.41 -9.93 0.14
C MET A 60 11.08 -9.20 0.09
N ALA A 61 10.71 -8.46 1.14
CA ALA A 61 9.48 -7.68 1.17
C ALA A 61 9.48 -6.58 0.10
N ILE A 62 10.60 -5.86 -0.07
CA ILE A 62 10.75 -4.86 -1.15
C ILE A 62 10.60 -5.53 -2.52
N ALA A 63 11.22 -6.69 -2.73
CA ALA A 63 11.11 -7.42 -3.99
C ALA A 63 9.67 -7.90 -4.26
N ALA A 64 9.00 -8.44 -3.24
CA ALA A 64 7.62 -8.90 -3.33
C ALA A 64 6.66 -7.73 -3.61
N GLU A 65 6.78 -6.63 -2.86
CA GLU A 65 5.95 -5.45 -3.04
C GLU A 65 6.15 -4.82 -4.43
N LEU A 66 7.39 -4.81 -4.93
CA LEU A 66 7.67 -4.31 -6.28
C LEU A 66 7.02 -5.20 -7.34
N LEU A 67 7.05 -6.52 -7.17
CA LEU A 67 6.37 -7.46 -8.05
C LEU A 67 4.85 -7.28 -7.99
N ASP A 68 4.27 -7.15 -6.79
CA ASP A 68 2.84 -6.87 -6.61
C ASP A 68 2.44 -5.55 -7.27
N PHE A 69 3.28 -4.51 -7.18
CA PHE A 69 3.03 -3.23 -7.85
C PHE A 69 3.09 -3.35 -9.37
N LEU A 70 4.07 -4.08 -9.91
CA LEU A 70 4.20 -4.33 -11.35
C LEU A 70 3.02 -5.15 -11.90
N LEU A 71 2.62 -6.20 -11.19
CA LEU A 71 1.44 -7.03 -11.51
C LEU A 71 0.13 -6.23 -11.37
N GLY A 72 0.05 -5.36 -10.35
CA GLY A 72 -1.04 -4.42 -10.14
C GLY A 72 -1.17 -3.39 -11.27
N MET A 73 -0.06 -2.85 -11.76
CA MET A 73 -0.06 -1.96 -12.92
C MET A 73 -0.43 -2.70 -14.21
N ALA A 74 0.08 -3.91 -14.41
CA ALA A 74 -0.25 -4.73 -15.58
C ALA A 74 -1.74 -5.11 -15.61
N SER A 75 -2.34 -5.38 -14.45
CA SER A 75 -3.78 -5.64 -14.34
C SER A 75 -4.59 -4.36 -14.54
N ALA A 76 -4.19 -3.23 -13.95
CA ALA A 76 -4.85 -1.93 -14.13
C ALA A 76 -4.83 -1.44 -15.60
N ALA A 77 -3.76 -1.73 -16.34
CA ALA A 77 -3.66 -1.44 -17.77
C ALA A 77 -4.69 -2.23 -18.61
N ARG A 78 -5.05 -3.46 -18.19
CA ARG A 78 -6.10 -4.25 -18.84
C ARG A 78 -7.52 -3.77 -18.53
N PHE A 79 -7.73 -3.09 -17.40
CA PHE A 79 -9.05 -2.60 -16.95
C PHE A 79 -9.44 -1.21 -17.49
N GLY A 80 -8.72 -0.65 -18.47
CA GLY A 80 -9.15 0.57 -19.16
C GLY A 80 -9.00 1.86 -18.33
N SER A 81 -7.94 1.96 -17.53
CA SER A 81 -7.62 3.18 -16.79
C SER A 81 -7.47 4.38 -17.73
N SER A 82 -8.31 5.41 -17.51
CA SER A 82 -8.22 6.71 -18.16
C SER A 82 -6.79 7.25 -18.04
N ARG A 83 -6.22 7.77 -19.14
CA ARG A 83 -4.89 8.41 -19.13
C ARG A 83 -4.76 9.44 -18.00
N GLY A 84 -5.83 10.12 -17.63
CA GLY A 84 -5.86 11.08 -16.52
C GLY A 84 -5.75 10.43 -15.13
N GLY A 85 -6.32 9.24 -14.93
CA GLY A 85 -6.20 8.49 -13.68
C GLY A 85 -4.77 8.02 -13.45
N MET A 86 -4.08 7.58 -14.50
CA MET A 86 -2.67 7.16 -14.42
C MET A 86 -1.73 8.31 -14.02
N TRP A 87 -1.91 9.50 -14.59
CA TRP A 87 -1.14 10.69 -14.20
C TRP A 87 -1.45 11.13 -12.77
N ALA A 88 -2.72 11.06 -12.35
CA ALA A 88 -3.09 11.34 -10.96
C ALA A 88 -2.45 10.34 -9.98
N ALA A 89 -2.42 9.05 -10.33
CA ALA A 89 -1.76 8.01 -9.54
C ALA A 89 -0.26 8.30 -9.36
N LEU A 90 0.43 8.63 -10.45
CA LEU A 90 1.87 8.92 -10.44
C LEU A 90 2.23 10.17 -9.64
N ILE A 91 1.49 11.25 -9.82
CA ILE A 91 1.76 12.51 -9.10
C ILE A 91 1.40 12.33 -7.63
N GLY A 92 0.27 11.68 -7.34
CA GLY A 92 -0.16 11.38 -5.99
C GLY A 92 0.82 10.49 -5.24
N SER A 93 1.30 9.44 -5.88
CA SER A 93 2.24 8.51 -5.27
C SER A 93 3.59 9.17 -4.99
N LEU A 94 4.10 9.99 -5.91
CA LEU A 94 5.34 10.74 -5.71
C LEU A 94 5.20 11.78 -4.59
N ALA A 95 4.10 12.54 -4.56
CA ALA A 95 3.85 13.52 -3.52
C ALA A 95 3.67 12.84 -2.15
N GLY A 96 2.91 11.75 -2.09
CA GLY A 96 2.72 10.97 -0.87
C GLY A 96 4.04 10.39 -0.37
N ALA A 97 4.89 9.88 -1.27
CA ALA A 97 6.23 9.41 -0.94
C ALA A 97 7.03 10.51 -0.26
N ILE A 98 7.21 11.66 -0.91
CA ILE A 98 8.02 12.78 -0.41
C ILE A 98 7.54 13.28 0.96
N ILE A 99 6.23 13.31 1.20
CA ILE A 99 5.66 13.79 2.47
C ILE A 99 5.85 12.78 3.59
N LEU A 100 5.68 11.47 3.31
CA LEU A 100 5.73 10.43 4.35
C LEU A 100 7.14 9.88 4.58
N THR A 101 8.04 9.92 3.59
CA THR A 101 9.45 9.53 3.72
C THR A 101 10.15 10.14 4.95
N PRO A 102 10.06 11.45 5.26
CA PRO A 102 10.75 12.02 6.42
C PRO A 102 10.19 11.55 7.78
N PHE A 103 8.93 11.08 7.84
CA PHE A 103 8.31 10.63 9.09
C PHE A 103 8.65 9.18 9.43
N PHE A 104 8.74 8.30 8.43
CA PHE A 104 8.92 6.85 8.62
C PHE A 104 10.13 6.27 7.86
N LEU A 105 11.07 7.12 7.41
CA LEU A 105 12.22 6.74 6.59
C LEU A 105 11.77 6.00 5.30
N GLY A 106 12.49 4.95 4.88
CA GLY A 106 12.18 4.18 3.66
C GLY A 106 10.77 3.56 3.64
N LEU A 107 10.16 3.35 4.82
CA LEU A 107 8.79 2.84 4.94
C LEU A 107 7.75 3.92 4.66
N GLY A 108 8.06 5.18 5.00
CA GLY A 108 7.23 6.33 4.67
C GLY A 108 7.10 6.54 3.17
N THR A 109 8.18 6.25 2.43
CA THR A 109 8.17 6.26 0.97
C THR A 109 7.15 5.27 0.41
N LEU A 110 7.12 4.03 0.93
CA LEU A 110 6.20 2.99 0.46
C LEU A 110 4.75 3.35 0.78
N ILE A 111 4.45 3.67 2.05
CA ILE A 111 3.10 4.06 2.47
C ILE A 111 2.63 5.27 1.67
N GLY A 112 3.53 6.23 1.43
CA GLY A 112 3.26 7.42 0.65
C GLY A 112 2.97 7.16 -0.83
N ILE A 113 3.69 6.23 -1.47
CA ILE A 113 3.42 5.84 -2.86
C ILE A 113 2.00 5.29 -2.99
N PHE A 114 1.60 4.36 -2.13
CA PHE A 114 0.29 3.71 -2.23
C PHE A 114 -0.87 4.61 -1.82
N LEU A 115 -0.79 5.24 -0.63
CA LEU A 115 -1.85 6.13 -0.16
C LEU A 115 -1.96 7.37 -1.04
N GLY A 116 -0.83 7.98 -1.39
CA GLY A 116 -0.81 9.16 -2.24
C GLY A 116 -1.38 8.88 -3.63
N GLY A 117 -1.00 7.75 -4.25
CA GLY A 117 -1.50 7.35 -5.55
C GLY A 117 -3.00 7.06 -5.53
N GLY A 118 -3.46 6.25 -4.56
CA GLY A 118 -4.87 5.90 -4.41
C GLY A 118 -5.77 7.12 -4.16
N VAL A 119 -5.36 8.00 -3.23
CA VAL A 119 -6.12 9.23 -2.92
C VAL A 119 -6.16 10.17 -4.13
N ALA A 120 -5.06 10.32 -4.87
CA ALA A 120 -5.02 11.20 -6.02
C ALA A 120 -5.87 10.68 -7.20
N VAL A 121 -5.86 9.37 -7.46
CA VAL A 121 -6.76 8.75 -8.45
C VAL A 121 -8.21 8.99 -8.06
N PHE A 122 -8.57 8.70 -6.81
CA PHE A 122 -9.92 8.89 -6.31
C PHE A 122 -10.37 10.35 -6.42
N ALA A 123 -9.51 11.30 -6.06
CA ALA A 123 -9.77 12.73 -6.19
C ALA A 123 -9.93 13.16 -7.66
N ALA A 124 -9.08 12.67 -8.56
CA ALA A 124 -9.14 12.98 -9.98
C ALA A 124 -10.41 12.42 -10.64
N GLU A 125 -10.81 11.21 -10.28
CA GLU A 125 -12.04 10.59 -10.79
C GLU A 125 -13.29 11.30 -10.26
N MET A 126 -13.28 11.72 -8.98
CA MET A 126 -14.34 12.55 -8.39
C MET A 126 -14.49 13.89 -9.12
N LEU A 127 -13.37 14.53 -9.49
CA LEU A 127 -13.37 15.77 -10.28
C LEU A 127 -13.89 15.55 -11.71
N GLN A 128 -13.48 14.47 -12.38
CA GLN A 128 -13.99 14.14 -13.72
C GLN A 128 -15.49 13.84 -13.71
N ARG A 129 -15.99 13.09 -12.73
CA ARG A 129 -17.43 12.84 -12.55
C ARG A 129 -18.22 14.13 -12.32
N ARG A 130 -17.65 15.13 -11.65
CA ARG A 130 -18.26 16.46 -11.50
C ARG A 130 -18.27 17.27 -12.80
N LYS A 131 -17.30 17.11 -13.69
CA LYS A 131 -17.29 17.78 -15.02
C LYS A 131 -18.24 17.14 -16.04
N LEU A 132 -18.64 15.88 -15.87
CA LEU A 132 -19.59 15.20 -16.75
C LEU A 132 -21.07 15.51 -16.44
N LYS A 133 -21.41 15.85 -15.18
CA LYS A 133 -22.79 16.25 -14.79
C LYS A 133 -23.31 17.54 -15.47
N PRO A 134 -22.50 18.57 -15.76
CA PRO A 134 -22.92 19.74 -16.53
C PRO A 134 -23.22 19.47 -18.02
N ALA A 135 -22.55 18.49 -18.63
CA ALA A 135 -22.64 18.26 -20.09
C ALA A 135 -23.97 17.62 -20.53
N PHE A 136 -24.64 16.87 -19.66
CA PHE A 136 -25.93 16.23 -19.99
C PHE A 136 -27.10 17.23 -20.11
N ARG A 137 -26.93 18.49 -19.65
CA ARG A 137 -27.94 19.55 -19.85
C ARG A 137 -27.78 20.32 -21.16
N ALA A 138 -26.69 20.15 -21.91
CA ALA A 138 -26.44 20.93 -23.12
C ALA A 138 -26.93 20.26 -24.43
N GLY A 139 -27.37 18.99 -24.39
CA GLY A 139 -27.79 18.23 -25.58
C GLY A 139 -29.30 18.02 -25.77
N LEU A 140 -30.14 18.56 -24.88
CA LEU A 140 -31.59 18.26 -24.82
C LEU A 140 -32.49 19.45 -25.21
N ARG A 141 -32.01 20.32 -26.10
CA ARG A 141 -32.88 21.27 -26.83
C ARG A 141 -32.99 20.85 -28.30
N PRO A 142 -33.92 19.96 -28.66
CA PRO A 142 -34.49 19.99 -30.00
C PRO A 142 -35.45 21.19 -30.07
N CYS A 143 -35.14 22.14 -30.95
CA CYS A 143 -36.12 23.06 -31.55
C CYS A 143 -36.83 22.35 -32.69
#